data_AF-A0A535ZNE8-F1
#
_entry.id   AF-A0A535ZNE8-F1
#
_cell.length_a   1.000
_cell.length_b   1.000
_cell.length_c   1.000
_cell.angle_alpha   90.00
_cell.angle_beta   90.00
_cell.angle_gamma   90.00
#
_symmetry.space_group_name_H-M   'P 1'
#
loop_
_entity.id
_entity.type
_entity.pdbx_description
1 polymer ?
#
loop_
_entity_poly.entity_id
_entity_poly.type
_entity_poly.pdbx_seq_one_letter_code
_entity_poly.pdbx_strand_id
1 'polypeptide(L)'
;MIAEAVRRSPLAGYRERFVALSAATRGDLLIRELPFFSQVNFRADPNDASTMLRLASSLGFALPVVPNTVTSLRERRALWLGPDEWLIVGPVDQEKAL
;
A
#
# COMPACT_ATOMS: atom_id res chain seq x y z
N MET A 1 28.13 17.98 -9.95
CA MET A 1 27.56 16.64 -9.70
C MET A 1 26.70 16.75 -8.46
N ILE A 2 25.38 16.67 -8.59
CA ILE A 2 24.49 16.60 -7.44
C ILE A 2 24.41 15.11 -7.12
N ALA A 3 24.84 14.70 -5.93
CA ALA A 3 24.73 13.32 -5.51
C ALA A 3 23.26 12.91 -5.54
N GLU A 4 22.92 11.94 -6.39
CA GLU A 4 21.60 11.34 -6.41
C GLU A 4 21.34 10.73 -5.02
N ALA A 5 20.27 11.17 -4.36
CA ALA A 5 19.94 10.69 -3.03
C ALA A 5 19.53 9.21 -3.10
N VAL A 6 20.43 8.32 -2.70
CA VAL A 6 20.15 6.89 -2.61
C VAL A 6 19.12 6.67 -1.50
N ARG A 7 17.88 6.34 -1.87
CA ARG A 7 16.84 5.98 -0.90
C ARG A 7 17.15 4.63 -0.25
N ARG A 8 16.86 4.53 1.05
CA ARG A 8 16.98 3.29 1.83
C ARG A 8 15.62 2.92 2.39
N SER A 9 15.19 1.67 2.21
CA SER A 9 13.92 1.20 2.76
C SER A 9 14.00 1.08 4.29
N PRO A 10 12.90 1.30 5.03
CA PRO A 10 12.90 1.30 6.50
C PRO A 10 13.50 0.05 7.13
N LEU A 11 13.29 -1.12 6.54
CA LEU A 11 13.76 -2.40 7.06
C LEU A 11 14.95 -2.98 6.27
N ALA A 12 15.64 -2.18 5.45
CA ALA A 12 16.81 -2.62 4.70
C ALA A 12 17.88 -3.28 5.58
N GLY A 13 18.08 -2.76 6.81
CA GLY A 13 19.04 -3.30 7.77
C GLY A 13 18.62 -4.61 8.46
N TYR A 14 17.39 -5.08 8.26
CA TYR A 14 16.83 -6.27 8.91
C TYR A 14 16.87 -7.52 8.02
N ARG A 15 17.29 -7.39 6.75
CA ARG A 15 17.34 -8.49 5.76
C ARG A 15 17.99 -9.75 6.34
N GLU A 16 19.19 -9.61 6.90
CA GLU A 16 19.96 -10.74 7.48
C GLU A 16 19.26 -11.34 8.70
N ARG A 17 18.65 -10.50 9.55
CA ARG A 17 17.89 -10.96 10.71
C ARG A 17 16.66 -11.78 10.32
N PHE A 18 15.97 -11.39 9.24
CA PHE A 18 14.84 -12.17 8.72
C PHE A 18 15.28 -13.52 8.13
N VAL A 19 16.45 -13.56 7.47
CA VAL A 19 17.04 -14.84 6.99
C VAL A 19 17.40 -15.73 8.17
N ALA A 20 18.07 -15.19 9.19
CA ALA A 20 18.42 -15.94 10.40
C ALA A 20 17.19 -16.46 11.14
N LEU A 21 16.11 -15.66 11.21
CA LEU A 21 14.83 -16.08 11.79
C LEU A 21 14.24 -17.29 11.06
N SER A 22 14.17 -17.22 9.73
CA SER A 22 13.69 -18.34 8.92
C SER A 22 14.50 -19.61 9.16
N ALA A 23 15.82 -19.51 9.26
CA ALA A 23 16.68 -20.63 9.58
C ALA A 23 16.42 -21.19 10.99
N ALA A 24 16.29 -20.32 11.99
CA ALA A 24 16.01 -20.71 13.38
C ALA A 24 14.65 -21.41 13.54
N THR A 25 13.65 -21.00 12.75
CA THR A 25 12.33 -21.65 12.72
C THR A 25 12.27 -22.80 11.71
N ARG A 26 13.39 -23.24 11.13
CA ARG A 26 13.44 -24.31 10.11
C ARG A 26 12.48 -24.08 8.94
N GLY A 27 12.24 -22.81 8.58
CA GLY A 27 11.34 -22.41 7.49
C GLY A 27 9.88 -22.16 7.89
N ASP A 28 9.47 -22.44 9.13
CA ASP A 28 8.07 -22.26 9.56
C ASP A 28 7.60 -20.79 9.52
N LEU A 29 8.53 -19.84 9.59
CA LEU A 29 8.25 -18.41 9.52
C LEU A 29 9.16 -17.71 8.49
N LEU A 30 8.54 -17.01 7.54
CA LEU A 30 9.22 -16.19 6.53
C LEU A 30 8.77 -14.74 6.66
N ILE A 31 9.74 -13.83 6.82
CA ILE A 31 9.49 -12.39 6.84
C ILE A 31 10.35 -11.73 5.77
N ARG A 32 9.74 -10.81 5.01
CA ARG A 32 10.45 -9.94 4.08
C ARG A 32 9.79 -8.56 4.04
N GLU A 33 10.60 -7.54 3.81
CA GLU A 33 10.08 -6.21 3.50
C GLU A 33 9.51 -6.17 2.08
N LEU A 34 8.47 -5.37 1.88
CA LEU A 34 7.96 -4.92 0.58
C LEU A 34 8.31 -3.44 0.40
N PRO A 35 9.52 -3.11 -0.08
CA PRO A 35 9.97 -1.74 -0.08
C PRO A 35 9.31 -0.93 -1.21
N PHE A 36 9.16 0.38 -0.98
CA PHE A 36 8.84 1.39 -1.99
C PHE A 36 7.48 1.27 -2.71
N PHE A 37 6.55 0.44 -2.21
CA PHE A 37 5.16 0.48 -2.69
C PHE A 37 4.59 1.89 -2.57
N SER A 38 3.95 2.38 -3.63
CA SER A 38 3.27 3.66 -3.58
C SER A 38 2.08 3.59 -2.61
N GLN A 39 1.97 4.57 -1.74
CA GLN A 39 0.94 4.63 -0.70
C GLN A 39 0.39 6.05 -0.63
N VAL A 40 -0.90 6.21 -0.92
CA VAL A 40 -1.61 7.51 -0.88
C VAL A 40 -2.75 7.40 0.11
N ASN A 41 -2.70 8.22 1.16
CA ASN A 41 -3.85 8.38 2.05
C ASN A 41 -4.87 9.29 1.35
N PHE A 42 -6.12 8.85 1.32
CA PHE A 42 -7.19 9.54 0.64
C PHE A 42 -8.36 9.77 1.60
N ARG A 43 -8.89 10.99 1.57
CA ARG A 43 -10.02 11.44 2.39
C ARG A 43 -11.14 11.99 1.50
N ALA A 44 -12.35 11.50 1.66
CA ALA A 44 -13.54 12.03 0.98
C ALA A 44 -14.82 11.65 1.73
N ASP A 45 -15.86 12.46 1.57
CA ASP A 45 -17.20 12.11 2.07
C ASP A 45 -17.75 10.92 1.25
N PRO A 46 -18.01 9.76 1.88
CA PRO A 46 -18.59 8.60 1.19
C PRO A 46 -20.01 8.85 0.66
N ASN A 47 -20.70 9.90 1.12
CA ASN A 47 -22.04 10.26 0.66
C ASN A 47 -22.03 11.12 -0.61
N ASP A 48 -20.88 11.67 -1.02
CA ASP A 48 -20.72 12.33 -2.32
C ASP A 48 -20.54 11.27 -3.42
N ALA A 49 -21.67 10.80 -3.96
CA ALA A 49 -21.70 9.81 -5.02
C ALA A 49 -20.90 10.23 -6.27
N SER A 50 -20.82 11.53 -6.57
CA SER A 50 -20.09 12.05 -7.73
C SER A 50 -18.58 11.85 -7.55
N THR A 51 -18.08 12.17 -6.36
CA THR A 51 -16.67 11.97 -6.00
C THR A 51 -16.33 10.48 -5.91
N MET A 52 -17.17 9.67 -5.27
CA MET A 52 -16.96 8.22 -5.18
C MET A 52 -16.94 7.55 -6.56
N LEU A 53 -17.77 7.99 -7.50
CA LEU A 53 -17.77 7.46 -8.87
C LEU A 53 -16.51 7.85 -9.65
N ARG A 54 -16.02 9.10 -9.51
CA ARG A 54 -14.76 9.55 -10.12
C ARG A 54 -13.57 8.74 -9.61
N LEU A 55 -13.52 8.51 -8.30
CA LEU A 55 -12.48 7.69 -7.66
C LEU A 55 -12.53 6.25 -8.15
N ALA A 56 -13.72 5.66 -8.21
CA ALA A 56 -13.89 4.31 -8.72
C ALA A 56 -13.42 4.17 -10.18
N SER A 57 -13.67 5.19 -11.00
CA SER A 57 -13.24 5.24 -12.39
C SER A 57 -11.72 5.40 -12.52
N SER A 58 -11.08 6.21 -11.68
CA SER A 58 -9.61 6.40 -11.67
C SER A 58 -8.87 5.15 -11.17
N LEU A 59 -9.37 4.54 -10.10
CA LEU A 59 -8.76 3.37 -9.47
C LEU A 59 -9.08 2.06 -10.21
N GLY A 60 -10.18 2.04 -10.96
CA GLY A 60 -10.71 0.86 -11.63
C GLY A 60 -11.60 -0.02 -10.74
N PHE A 61 -11.86 0.39 -9.50
CA PHE A 61 -12.72 -0.31 -8.55
C PHE A 61 -13.29 0.65 -7.49
N ALA A 62 -14.44 0.32 -6.92
CA ALA A 62 -15.05 1.11 -5.86
C ALA A 62 -14.28 1.00 -4.54
N LEU A 63 -14.15 2.12 -3.83
CA LEU A 63 -13.59 2.13 -2.47
C LEU A 63 -14.49 1.33 -1.51
N PRO A 64 -13.91 0.51 -0.62
CA PRO A 64 -14.68 -0.23 0.36
C PRO A 64 -15.36 0.74 1.34
N VAL A 65 -16.65 0.59 1.63
CA VAL A 65 -17.35 1.41 2.64
C VAL A 65 -17.66 0.63 3.92
N VAL A 66 -17.45 -0.68 3.92
CA VAL A 66 -17.60 -1.53 5.10
C VAL A 66 -16.32 -1.45 5.94
N PRO A 67 -16.42 -1.17 7.25
CA PRO A 67 -15.25 -1.11 8.13
C PRO A 67 -14.34 -2.33 8.02
N ASN A 68 -13.03 -2.10 8.07
CA ASN A 68 -11.99 -3.14 8.03
C ASN A 68 -12.02 -4.04 6.78
N THR A 69 -12.49 -3.54 5.65
CA THR A 69 -12.47 -4.28 4.37
C THR A 69 -11.47 -3.69 3.36
N VAL A 70 -11.14 -4.49 2.35
CA VAL A 70 -10.19 -4.15 1.29
C VAL A 70 -10.81 -4.47 -0.05
N THR A 71 -10.75 -3.53 -0.98
CA THR A 71 -11.00 -3.79 -2.41
C THR A 71 -9.66 -3.86 -3.12
N SER A 72 -9.46 -4.87 -3.99
CA SER A 72 -8.22 -5.03 -4.76
C SER A 72 -8.52 -5.34 -6.23
N LEU A 73 -7.74 -4.75 -7.12
CA LEU A 73 -7.75 -5.07 -8.55
C LEU A 73 -6.33 -4.97 -9.10
N ARG A 74 -5.83 -6.07 -9.68
CA ARG A 74 -4.44 -6.19 -10.14
C ARG A 74 -3.46 -5.86 -9.00
N GLU A 75 -2.56 -4.90 -9.21
CA GLU A 75 -1.54 -4.50 -8.22
C GLU A 75 -1.98 -3.30 -7.36
N ARG A 76 -3.24 -2.89 -7.46
CA ARG A 76 -3.82 -1.80 -6.67
C ARG A 76 -4.81 -2.33 -5.64
N ARG A 77 -4.83 -1.69 -4.48
CA ARG A 77 -5.76 -2.00 -3.39
C ARG A 77 -6.11 -0.74 -2.61
N ALA A 78 -7.35 -0.68 -2.13
CA ALA A 78 -7.78 0.32 -1.15
C ALA A 78 -8.10 -0.38 0.16
N LEU A 79 -7.45 0.06 1.23
CA LEU A 79 -7.72 -0.39 2.59
C LEU A 79 -8.63 0.64 3.25
N TRP A 80 -9.75 0.20 3.82
CA TRP A 80 -10.58 1.04 4.68
C TRP A 80 -9.80 1.37 5.96
N LEU A 81 -9.70 2.66 6.30
CA LEU A 81 -9.10 3.12 7.56
C LEU A 81 -10.11 3.84 8.46
N GLY A 82 -11.11 4.49 7.86
CA GLY A 82 -12.16 5.21 8.55
C GLY A 82 -13.36 5.45 7.64
N PRO A 83 -14.48 5.98 8.18
CA PRO A 83 -15.70 6.22 7.41
C PRO A 83 -15.49 7.07 6.16
N ASP A 84 -14.52 7.98 6.19
CA ASP A 84 -14.14 8.91 5.14
C ASP A 84 -12.65 8.82 4.78
N GLU A 85 -11.98 7.69 5.11
CA GLU A 85 -10.52 7.54 4.98
C GLU A 85 -10.09 6.17 4.44
N TRP A 86 -9.20 6.20 3.45
CA TRP A 86 -8.62 5.02 2.81
C TRP A 86 -7.11 5.15 2.61
N LEU A 87 -6.42 4.02 2.64
CA LEU A 87 -5.06 3.91 2.12
C LEU A 87 -5.09 3.22 0.76
N ILE A 88 -4.74 3.96 -0.29
CA ILE A 88 -4.54 3.40 -1.61
C ILE A 88 -3.09 2.92 -1.73
N VAL A 89 -2.91 1.64 -2.02
CA VAL A 89 -1.61 1.02 -2.23
C VAL A 89 -1.52 0.56 -3.68
N GLY A 90 -0.42 0.90 -4.34
CA GLY A 90 -0.14 0.57 -5.73
C GLY A 90 1.27 0.04 -5.93
N PRO A 91 1.69 -0.18 -7.18
CA PRO A 91 3.03 -0.65 -7.51
C PRO A 91 4.14 0.28 -7.00
N VAL A 92 5.36 -0.24 -6.99
CA VAL A 92 6.55 0.54 -6.66
C VAL A 92 6.67 1.75 -7.59
N ASP A 93 6.94 2.92 -7.02
CA ASP A 93 7.21 4.18 -7.74
C ASP A 93 6.10 4.68 -8.67
N GLN A 94 4.84 4.33 -8.34
CA GLN A 94 3.66 4.75 -9.10
C GLN A 94 2.70 5.64 -8.30
N GLU A 95 3.21 6.36 -7.31
CA GLU A 95 2.41 7.27 -6.47
C GLU A 95 1.68 8.34 -7.31
N LYS A 96 2.34 8.93 -8.32
CA LYS A 96 1.73 9.89 -9.26
C LYS A 96 0.65 9.30 -10.16
N ALA A 97 0.55 7.98 -10.26
CA ALA A 97 -0.43 7.28 -11.09
C ALA A 97 -1.63 6.74 -10.28
N LEU A 98 -1.62 6.95 -8.96
CA LEU A 98 -2.74 6.71 -8.05
C LEU A 98 -3.63 7.96 -7.95
#